data_AF-Q2JB68-F1
#
_entry.id   AF-Q2JB68-F1
#
_cell.length_a   1.000
_cell.length_b   1.000
_cell.length_c   1.000
_cell.angle_alpha   90.00
_cell.angle_beta   90.00
_cell.angle_gamma   90.00
#
_symmetry.space_group_name_H-M   'P 1'
#
loop_
_entity.id
_entity.type
_entity.pdbx_description
1 polymer ?
#
loop_
_entity_poly.entity_id
_entity_poly.type
_entity_poly.pdbx_seq_one_letter_code
_entity_poly.pdbx_strand_id
1 'polypeptide(L)'
;MGDMRWFGGFSSAATPPRTPANSAEVWPTIPGCWTVGRWDGHEVRTTHSDHRMVAVIGPCAITRNSLTRLGTHGVPDDVAWQWAGSYTTVEVTDSLTRIWTDLGGAWPIYTASLDGGVYWSSSSRALAALTGAGPDLDRLAMWLLAPSVPVLFAGRSAFKGVGLVPAGHRLTLIRSGAVRAERMWSPRPCADSPGRRLRAELAAAVAVRAVNATALTADMSGGFDSTSLAC
;
A
#
# COMPACT_ATOMS: atom_id res chain seq x y z
N MET A 1 -10.47 21.66 0.16
CA MET A 1 -10.24 20.43 0.93
C MET A 1 -9.99 19.35 -0.10
N GLY A 2 -8.73 18.94 -0.31
CA GLY A 2 -8.41 17.98 -1.37
C GLY A 2 -9.13 16.65 -1.12
N ASP A 3 -9.72 16.07 -2.16
CA ASP A 3 -10.36 14.77 -2.06
C ASP A 3 -9.34 13.74 -1.56
N MET A 4 -9.66 13.07 -0.45
CA MET A 4 -8.79 12.06 0.14
C MET A 4 -8.72 10.86 -0.79
N ARG A 5 -7.55 10.63 -1.40
CA ARG A 5 -7.30 9.47 -2.26
C ARG A 5 -6.97 8.23 -1.45
N TRP A 6 -7.56 7.11 -1.82
CA TRP A 6 -7.27 5.81 -1.23
C TRP A 6 -7.67 4.69 -2.20
N PHE A 7 -7.22 3.48 -1.92
CA PHE A 7 -7.57 2.29 -2.70
C PHE A 7 -7.90 1.14 -1.76
N GLY A 8 -8.48 0.07 -2.28
CA GLY A 8 -8.83 -1.09 -1.49
C GLY A 8 -9.50 -2.17 -2.30
N GLY A 9 -9.99 -3.19 -1.61
CA GLY A 9 -10.71 -4.27 -2.22
C GLY A 9 -11.33 -5.22 -1.21
N PHE A 10 -11.90 -6.29 -1.73
CA PHE A 10 -12.57 -7.33 -0.96
C PHE A 10 -12.18 -8.71 -1.48
N SER A 11 -11.96 -9.63 -0.55
CA SER A 11 -11.69 -11.03 -0.86
C SER A 11 -12.70 -11.92 -0.13
N SER A 12 -13.50 -12.68 -0.89
CA SER A 12 -14.51 -13.61 -0.40
C SER A 12 -14.84 -14.67 -1.46
N ALA A 13 -15.47 -15.77 -1.02
CA ALA A 13 -16.04 -16.80 -1.88
C ALA A 13 -17.56 -16.63 -2.13
N ALA A 14 -18.28 -15.79 -1.37
CA ALA A 14 -19.73 -15.96 -1.22
C ALA A 14 -20.62 -14.74 -1.60
N THR A 15 -20.11 -13.50 -1.49
CA THR A 15 -20.96 -12.30 -1.58
C THR A 15 -20.35 -11.25 -2.52
N PRO A 16 -21.14 -10.53 -3.34
CA PRO A 16 -20.63 -9.36 -4.04
C PRO A 16 -20.16 -8.29 -3.04
N PRO A 17 -19.05 -7.61 -3.31
CA PRO A 17 -18.54 -6.58 -2.40
C PRO A 17 -19.50 -5.39 -2.32
N ARG A 18 -19.68 -4.84 -1.12
CA ARG A 18 -20.06 -3.42 -1.00
C ARG A 18 -19.00 -2.56 -1.67
N THR A 19 -19.43 -1.73 -2.61
CA THR A 19 -18.56 -0.82 -3.36
C THR A 19 -18.64 0.58 -2.78
N PRO A 20 -17.50 1.29 -2.58
CA PRO A 20 -17.52 2.66 -2.10
C PRO A 20 -18.19 3.61 -3.11
N ALA A 21 -18.92 4.61 -2.62
CA ALA A 21 -19.43 5.68 -3.48
C ALA A 21 -18.28 6.44 -4.15
N ASN A 22 -18.49 6.88 -5.39
CA ASN A 22 -17.50 7.62 -6.18
C ASN A 22 -16.15 6.90 -6.35
N SER A 23 -16.19 5.56 -6.41
CA SER A 23 -15.02 4.74 -6.71
C SER A 23 -14.91 4.45 -8.21
N ALA A 24 -13.70 4.13 -8.64
CA ALA A 24 -13.42 3.51 -9.92
C ALA A 24 -12.83 2.10 -9.66
N GLU A 25 -13.21 1.13 -10.47
CA GLU A 25 -12.58 -0.20 -10.43
C GLU A 25 -11.11 -0.10 -10.88
N VAL A 26 -10.21 -0.81 -10.19
CA VAL A 26 -8.79 -0.92 -10.56
C VAL A 26 -8.65 -1.64 -11.90
N TRP A 27 -9.48 -2.66 -12.13
CA TRP A 27 -9.60 -3.38 -13.40
C TRP A 27 -11.05 -3.33 -13.88
N PRO A 28 -11.33 -2.86 -15.11
CA PRO A 28 -12.71 -2.69 -15.59
C PRO A 28 -13.56 -3.97 -15.59
N THR A 29 -12.93 -5.14 -15.72
CA THR A 29 -13.61 -6.44 -15.88
C THR A 29 -13.61 -7.30 -14.62
N ILE A 30 -12.89 -6.90 -13.58
CA ILE A 30 -12.76 -7.68 -12.35
C ILE A 30 -13.28 -6.86 -11.18
N PRO A 31 -14.46 -7.20 -10.63
CA PRO A 31 -14.99 -6.50 -9.48
C PRO A 31 -14.16 -6.82 -8.24
N GLY A 32 -14.17 -5.90 -7.28
CA GLY A 32 -13.65 -6.18 -5.94
C GLY A 32 -12.36 -5.45 -5.59
N CYS A 33 -11.85 -4.57 -6.45
CA CYS A 33 -10.71 -3.70 -6.15
C CYS A 33 -10.94 -2.32 -6.73
N TRP A 34 -10.83 -1.29 -5.91
CA TRP A 34 -11.24 0.07 -6.24
C TRP A 34 -10.20 1.11 -5.85
N THR A 35 -10.25 2.24 -6.56
CA THR A 35 -9.64 3.50 -6.18
C THR A 35 -10.71 4.55 -5.91
N VAL A 36 -10.43 5.46 -4.99
CA VAL A 36 -11.27 6.61 -4.65
C VAL A 36 -10.41 7.87 -4.68
N GLY A 37 -10.99 8.97 -5.16
CA GLY A 37 -10.29 10.22 -5.42
C GLY A 37 -9.60 10.23 -6.78
N ARG A 38 -8.86 11.31 -7.06
CA ARG A 38 -8.09 11.43 -8.31
C ARG A 38 -6.77 10.69 -8.22
N TRP A 39 -6.49 9.89 -9.24
CA TRP A 39 -5.26 9.14 -9.43
C TRP A 39 -4.77 9.37 -10.85
N ASP A 40 -3.49 9.69 -10.99
CA ASP A 40 -2.89 9.79 -12.32
C ASP A 40 -2.54 8.39 -12.86
N GLY A 41 -2.59 8.22 -14.18
CA GLY A 41 -2.34 6.91 -14.81
C GLY A 41 -0.94 6.34 -14.55
N HIS A 42 0.04 7.19 -14.19
CA HIS A 42 1.37 6.73 -13.79
C HIS A 42 1.43 6.20 -12.34
N GLU A 43 0.46 6.57 -11.51
CA GLU A 43 0.35 6.15 -10.11
C GLU A 43 -0.47 4.87 -9.95
N VAL A 44 -1.38 4.56 -10.88
CA VAL A 44 -2.12 3.29 -10.88
C VAL A 44 -1.85 2.58 -12.20
N ARG A 45 -0.93 1.61 -12.17
CA ARG A 45 -0.57 0.84 -13.34
C ARG A 45 -0.99 -0.60 -13.17
N THR A 46 -1.68 -1.12 -14.18
CA THR A 46 -2.25 -2.46 -14.14
C THR A 46 -1.79 -3.30 -15.32
N THR A 47 -1.74 -4.61 -15.08
CA THR A 47 -1.67 -5.63 -16.13
C THR A 47 -2.69 -6.72 -15.80
N HIS A 48 -3.12 -7.45 -16.83
CA HIS A 48 -3.98 -8.60 -16.67
C HIS A 48 -3.55 -9.69 -17.67
N SER A 49 -3.77 -10.92 -17.24
CA SER A 49 -3.74 -12.15 -18.02
C SER A 49 -5.01 -12.94 -17.67
N ASP A 50 -5.23 -14.09 -18.31
CA ASP A 50 -6.45 -14.89 -18.09
C ASP A 50 -6.71 -15.26 -16.62
N HIS A 51 -5.66 -15.45 -15.81
CA HIS A 51 -5.76 -15.93 -14.42
C HIS A 51 -5.13 -15.01 -13.38
N ARG A 52 -4.56 -13.87 -13.79
CA ARG A 52 -3.79 -13.00 -12.90
C ARG A 52 -3.94 -11.55 -13.28
N MET A 53 -4.26 -10.75 -12.28
CA MET A 53 -4.37 -9.30 -12.37
C MET A 53 -3.39 -8.70 -11.39
N VAL A 54 -2.54 -7.79 -11.87
CA VAL A 54 -1.53 -7.14 -11.04
C VAL A 54 -1.67 -5.62 -11.16
N ALA A 55 -1.68 -4.95 -10.01
CA ALA A 55 -1.71 -3.51 -9.90
C ALA A 55 -0.50 -3.04 -9.09
N VAL A 56 0.17 -1.99 -9.58
CA VAL A 56 1.19 -1.25 -8.84
C VAL A 56 0.63 0.15 -8.60
N ILE A 57 0.43 0.48 -7.32
CA ILE A 57 -0.27 1.68 -6.88
C ILE A 57 0.69 2.56 -6.07
N GLY A 58 0.90 3.79 -6.52
CA GLY A 58 1.83 4.78 -5.96
C GLY A 58 2.99 5.14 -6.88
N PRO A 59 3.78 6.18 -6.53
CA PRO A 59 4.99 6.56 -7.26
C PRO A 59 5.98 5.41 -7.34
N CYS A 60 6.28 4.94 -8.55
CA CYS A 60 7.19 3.81 -8.76
C CYS A 60 7.85 3.84 -10.13
N ALA A 61 9.13 3.48 -10.21
CA ALA A 61 9.88 3.43 -11.47
C ALA A 61 9.62 2.19 -12.34
N ILE A 62 8.61 1.35 -12.03
CA ILE A 62 8.33 0.14 -12.80
C ILE A 62 8.02 0.45 -14.28
N THR A 63 8.69 -0.26 -15.19
CA THR A 63 8.49 -0.13 -16.63
C THR A 63 7.32 -0.98 -17.10
N ARG A 64 6.71 -0.63 -18.25
CA ARG A 64 5.63 -1.42 -18.86
C ARG A 64 6.02 -2.88 -19.06
N ASN A 65 7.23 -3.16 -19.55
CA ASN A 65 7.71 -4.53 -19.76
C ASN A 65 7.82 -5.31 -18.44
N SER A 66 8.30 -4.67 -17.37
CA SER A 66 8.38 -5.30 -16.05
C SER A 66 6.99 -5.56 -15.48
N LEU A 67 6.06 -4.61 -15.65
CA LEU A 67 4.66 -4.78 -15.26
C LEU A 67 4.02 -5.95 -16.00
N THR A 68 4.19 -6.06 -17.33
CA THR A 68 3.71 -7.20 -18.12
C THR A 68 4.28 -8.52 -17.60
N ARG A 69 5.57 -8.57 -17.25
CA ARG A 69 6.19 -9.76 -16.67
C ARG A 69 5.58 -10.19 -15.35
N LEU A 70 5.14 -9.26 -14.50
CA LEU A 70 4.41 -9.60 -13.27
C LEU A 70 3.09 -10.31 -13.58
N GLY A 71 2.39 -9.88 -14.63
CA GLY A 71 1.16 -10.53 -15.08
C GLY A 71 1.39 -11.94 -15.63
N THR A 72 2.44 -12.14 -16.43
CA THR A 72 2.71 -13.42 -17.12
C THR A 72 3.44 -14.44 -16.27
N HIS A 73 4.41 -14.02 -15.44
CA HIS A 73 5.28 -14.91 -14.68
C HIS A 73 4.97 -14.95 -13.18
N GLY A 74 4.08 -14.08 -12.71
CA GLY A 74 3.74 -13.94 -11.31
C GLY A 74 4.56 -12.87 -10.60
N VAL A 75 4.14 -12.58 -9.36
CA VAL A 75 4.71 -11.52 -8.54
C VAL A 75 5.73 -12.10 -7.54
N PRO A 76 7.03 -11.75 -7.65
CA PRO A 76 8.05 -12.17 -6.69
C PRO A 76 7.93 -11.38 -5.38
N ASP A 77 8.49 -11.91 -4.29
CA ASP A 77 8.35 -11.29 -2.96
C ASP A 77 9.16 -10.01 -2.78
N ASP A 78 10.20 -9.80 -3.59
CA ASP A 78 10.99 -8.57 -3.62
C ASP A 78 10.35 -7.43 -4.41
N VAL A 79 9.15 -7.66 -4.99
CA VAL A 79 8.42 -6.67 -5.79
C VAL A 79 8.29 -5.32 -5.09
N ALA A 80 8.17 -5.31 -3.76
CA ALA A 80 8.00 -4.09 -2.96
C ALA A 80 9.25 -3.19 -2.87
N TRP A 81 10.41 -3.65 -3.35
CA TRP A 81 11.67 -2.89 -3.31
C TRP A 81 12.57 -3.08 -4.54
N GLN A 82 12.02 -3.55 -5.66
CA GLN A 82 12.75 -3.66 -6.93
C GLN A 82 12.94 -2.32 -7.65
N TRP A 83 12.02 -1.38 -7.45
CA TRP A 83 12.02 -0.08 -8.12
C TRP A 83 12.05 1.07 -7.12
N ALA A 84 12.69 2.16 -7.51
CA ALA A 84 12.64 3.42 -6.76
C ALA A 84 11.19 3.93 -6.67
N GLY A 85 10.81 4.43 -5.49
CA GLY A 85 9.48 4.95 -5.23
C GLY A 85 8.92 4.54 -3.88
N SER A 86 7.61 4.75 -3.71
CA SER A 86 6.82 4.20 -2.62
C SER A 86 5.49 3.76 -3.20
N TYR A 87 5.22 2.46 -3.11
CA TYR A 87 4.11 1.83 -3.83
C TYR A 87 3.71 0.53 -3.14
N THR A 88 2.46 0.17 -3.38
CA THR A 88 1.88 -1.12 -3.02
C THR A 88 1.68 -1.94 -4.29
N THR A 89 1.97 -3.24 -4.22
CA THR A 89 1.62 -4.17 -5.29
C THR A 89 0.45 -5.04 -4.85
N VAL A 90 -0.53 -5.20 -5.73
CA VAL A 90 -1.70 -6.05 -5.50
C VAL A 90 -1.75 -7.09 -6.62
N GLU A 91 -1.85 -8.35 -6.25
CA GLU A 91 -2.10 -9.47 -7.13
C GLU A 91 -3.46 -10.07 -6.80
N VAL A 92 -4.29 -10.26 -7.82
CA VAL A 92 -5.55 -10.99 -7.71
C VAL A 92 -5.49 -12.17 -8.67
N THR A 93 -5.91 -13.33 -8.18
CA THR A 93 -6.08 -14.57 -8.93
C THR A 93 -7.46 -15.15 -8.62
N ASP A 94 -7.83 -16.24 -9.29
CA ASP A 94 -9.10 -16.93 -9.05
C ASP A 94 -9.29 -17.43 -7.61
N SER A 95 -8.18 -17.67 -6.88
CA SER A 95 -8.20 -18.29 -5.55
C SER A 95 -7.88 -17.34 -4.39
N LEU A 96 -7.14 -16.26 -4.66
CA LEU A 96 -6.59 -15.41 -3.62
C LEU A 96 -6.29 -13.98 -4.09
N THR A 97 -6.11 -13.11 -3.12
CA THR A 97 -5.55 -11.76 -3.25
C THR A 97 -4.26 -11.67 -2.43
N ARG A 98 -3.18 -11.18 -3.03
CA ARG A 98 -1.94 -10.85 -2.32
C ARG A 98 -1.66 -9.35 -2.42
N ILE A 99 -1.20 -8.76 -1.33
CA ILE A 99 -0.84 -7.35 -1.24
C ILE A 99 0.53 -7.25 -0.60
N TRP A 100 1.49 -6.66 -1.29
CA TRP A 100 2.80 -6.34 -0.75
C TRP A 100 2.80 -4.89 -0.29
N THR A 101 2.95 -4.68 1.01
CA THR A 101 2.99 -3.35 1.62
C THR A 101 4.32 -2.66 1.30
N ASP A 102 4.29 -1.34 1.17
CA ASP A 102 5.51 -0.56 0.95
C ASP A 102 6.46 -0.68 2.15
N LEU A 103 7.76 -0.46 1.94
CA LEU A 103 8.75 -0.59 3.01
C LEU A 103 8.67 0.50 4.07
N GLY A 104 8.18 1.70 3.72
CA GLY A 104 8.16 2.88 4.58
C GLY A 104 6.83 3.10 5.31
N GLY A 105 5.77 2.36 4.96
CA GLY A 105 4.42 2.58 5.46
C GLY A 105 3.77 3.86 4.94
N ALA A 106 4.23 4.40 3.80
CA ALA A 106 3.61 5.59 3.19
C ALA A 106 2.23 5.27 2.59
N TRP A 107 2.01 4.00 2.22
CA TRP A 107 0.75 3.46 1.73
C TRP A 107 0.27 2.35 2.69
N PRO A 108 -0.16 2.72 3.90
CA PRO A 108 -0.51 1.73 4.93
C PRO A 108 -1.68 0.87 4.46
N ILE A 109 -1.62 -0.45 4.66
CA ILE A 109 -2.73 -1.35 4.31
C ILE A 109 -3.42 -1.81 5.58
N TYR A 110 -4.74 -1.63 5.61
CA TYR A 110 -5.61 -2.01 6.71
C TYR A 110 -6.53 -3.15 6.29
N THR A 111 -7.02 -3.91 7.26
CA THR A 111 -7.98 -4.99 7.04
C THR A 111 -9.14 -4.95 8.03
N ALA A 112 -10.32 -5.36 7.57
CA ALA A 112 -11.49 -5.59 8.42
C ALA A 112 -12.30 -6.78 7.88
N SER A 113 -12.77 -7.64 8.78
CA SER A 113 -13.63 -8.79 8.42
C SER A 113 -15.10 -8.38 8.47
N LEU A 114 -15.81 -8.56 7.35
CA LEU A 114 -17.23 -8.23 7.19
C LEU A 114 -17.81 -9.01 6.00
N ASP A 115 -19.13 -9.24 5.96
CA ASP A 115 -19.84 -9.88 4.84
C ASP A 115 -19.30 -11.26 4.43
N GLY A 116 -18.76 -12.00 5.41
CA GLY A 116 -18.16 -13.32 5.16
C GLY A 116 -16.84 -13.27 4.39
N GLY A 117 -16.18 -12.12 4.33
CA GLY A 117 -14.88 -11.96 3.70
C GLY A 117 -14.00 -10.93 4.41
N VAL A 118 -12.95 -10.51 3.72
CA VAL A 118 -11.97 -9.55 4.23
C VAL A 118 -11.88 -8.36 3.29
N TYR A 119 -12.25 -7.21 3.83
CA TYR A 119 -11.98 -5.93 3.20
C TYR A 119 -10.56 -5.50 3.54
N TRP A 120 -9.88 -4.94 2.55
CA TRP A 120 -8.58 -4.31 2.72
C TRP A 120 -8.59 -2.92 2.09
N SER A 121 -7.82 -1.99 2.66
CA SER A 121 -7.78 -0.62 2.14
C SER A 121 -6.53 0.13 2.57
N SER A 122 -6.12 1.12 1.78
CA SER A 122 -5.14 2.11 2.18
C SER A 122 -5.65 3.16 3.18
N SER A 123 -6.93 3.08 3.58
CA SER A 123 -7.60 4.01 4.48
C SER A 123 -8.32 3.27 5.61
N SER A 124 -7.81 3.39 6.83
CA SER A 124 -8.48 2.86 8.02
C SER A 124 -9.82 3.54 8.28
N ARG A 125 -9.94 4.82 7.93
CA ARG A 125 -11.18 5.59 8.03
C ARG A 125 -12.26 5.04 7.09
N ALA A 126 -11.90 4.60 5.89
CA ALA A 126 -12.84 3.99 4.95
C ALA A 126 -13.38 2.66 5.50
N LEU A 127 -12.51 1.81 6.06
CA LEU A 127 -12.93 0.56 6.69
C LEU A 127 -13.76 0.80 7.95
N ALA A 128 -13.41 1.80 8.76
CA ALA A 128 -14.20 2.15 9.95
C ALA A 128 -15.61 2.63 9.58
N ALA A 129 -15.75 3.44 8.52
CA ALA A 129 -17.05 3.85 8.00
C ALA A 129 -17.86 2.64 7.49
N LEU A 130 -17.21 1.70 6.80
CA LEU A 130 -17.84 0.47 6.29
C LEU A 130 -18.37 -0.42 7.42
N THR A 131 -17.62 -0.57 8.52
CA THR A 131 -17.98 -1.43 9.66
C THR A 131 -18.78 -0.70 10.74
N GLY A 132 -18.97 0.62 10.64
CA GLY A 132 -19.53 1.43 11.71
C GLY A 132 -18.64 1.49 12.97
N ALA A 133 -17.33 1.29 12.82
CA ALA A 133 -16.41 1.25 13.96
C ALA A 133 -16.09 2.65 14.50
N GLY A 134 -16.15 2.77 15.82
CA GLY A 134 -15.67 3.95 16.54
C GLY A 134 -14.14 3.93 16.77
N PRO A 135 -13.60 5.02 17.35
CA PRO A 135 -12.19 5.09 17.75
C PRO A 135 -11.79 3.96 18.71
N ASP A 136 -10.56 3.47 18.54
CA ASP A 136 -9.92 2.54 19.47
C ASP A 136 -9.35 3.31 20.67
N LEU A 137 -10.16 3.45 21.71
CA LEU A 137 -9.80 4.18 22.93
C LEU A 137 -8.61 3.56 23.67
N ASP A 138 -8.45 2.24 23.63
CA ASP A 138 -7.29 1.58 24.24
C ASP A 138 -6.02 1.94 23.49
N ARG A 139 -6.07 1.90 22.15
CA ARG A 139 -4.95 2.35 21.30
C ARG A 139 -4.64 3.83 21.52
N LEU A 140 -5.66 4.67 21.68
CA LEU A 140 -5.46 6.09 22.00
C LEU A 140 -4.78 6.27 23.36
N ALA A 141 -5.25 5.58 24.39
CA ALA A 141 -4.64 5.61 25.72
C ALA A 141 -3.17 5.16 25.68
N MET A 142 -2.88 4.05 24.97
CA MET A 142 -1.50 3.58 24.77
C MET A 142 -0.62 4.61 24.08
N TRP A 143 -1.14 5.28 23.05
CA TRP A 143 -0.41 6.35 22.35
C TRP A 143 -0.15 7.57 23.22
N LEU A 144 -1.10 7.96 24.08
CA LEU A 144 -0.95 9.10 24.99
C LEU A 144 -0.01 8.81 26.16
N LEU A 145 -0.09 7.60 26.73
CA LEU A 145 0.65 7.22 27.94
C LEU A 145 2.05 6.70 27.62
N ALA A 146 2.25 6.07 26.47
CA ALA A 146 3.51 5.41 26.10
C ALA A 146 3.82 5.53 24.59
N PRO A 147 3.92 6.74 24.03
CA PRO A 147 4.17 6.95 22.58
C PRO A 147 5.50 6.37 22.11
N SER A 148 6.49 6.22 23.00
CA SER A 148 7.82 5.67 22.72
C SER A 148 7.87 4.14 22.76
N VAL A 149 6.73 3.44 22.88
CA VAL A 149 6.65 1.99 22.95
C VAL A 149 5.80 1.43 21.80
N PRO A 150 6.35 1.35 20.56
CA PRO A 150 5.57 1.03 19.36
C PRO A 150 4.84 -0.31 19.39
N VAL A 151 5.37 -1.28 20.14
CA VAL A 151 4.77 -2.62 20.26
C VAL A 151 3.36 -2.59 20.86
N LEU A 152 3.03 -1.57 21.68
CA LEU A 152 1.72 -1.45 22.32
C LEU A 152 0.58 -1.20 21.33
N PHE A 153 0.87 -0.57 20.19
CA PHE A 153 -0.12 -0.28 19.15
C PHE A 153 0.24 -0.90 17.79
N ALA A 154 1.20 -1.82 17.77
CA ALA A 154 1.57 -2.56 16.58
C ALA A 154 0.36 -3.33 16.02
N GLY A 155 0.15 -3.26 14.71
CA GLY A 155 -0.96 -3.93 14.04
C GLY A 155 -2.34 -3.31 14.28
N ARG A 156 -2.44 -2.18 14.99
CA ARG A 156 -3.71 -1.49 15.27
C ARG A 156 -3.81 -0.20 14.46
N SER A 157 -5.00 0.08 13.94
CA SER A 157 -5.32 1.41 13.42
C SER A 157 -5.86 2.33 14.53
N ALA A 158 -6.37 3.51 14.16
CA ALA A 158 -7.09 4.39 15.08
C ALA A 158 -8.51 3.92 15.42
N PHE A 159 -9.02 2.87 14.76
CA PHE A 159 -10.40 2.41 14.86
C PHE A 159 -10.49 0.95 15.34
N LYS A 160 -11.52 0.65 16.14
CA LYS A 160 -11.74 -0.70 16.65
C LYS A 160 -12.03 -1.68 15.52
N GLY A 161 -11.45 -2.88 15.60
CA GLY A 161 -11.67 -3.93 14.60
C GLY A 161 -11.04 -3.68 13.23
N VAL A 162 -10.29 -2.59 13.05
CA VAL A 162 -9.54 -2.29 11.83
C VAL A 162 -8.05 -2.50 12.11
N GLY A 163 -7.51 -3.60 11.59
CA GLY A 163 -6.10 -3.98 11.75
C GLY A 163 -5.20 -3.28 10.74
N LEU A 164 -3.94 -3.04 11.12
CA LEU A 164 -2.88 -2.53 10.24
C LEU A 164 -1.95 -3.68 9.85
N VAL A 165 -1.74 -3.89 8.55
CA VAL A 165 -0.69 -4.76 8.05
C VAL A 165 0.65 -4.03 8.18
N PRO A 166 1.67 -4.63 8.81
CA PRO A 166 2.96 -3.96 8.93
C PRO A 166 3.62 -3.69 7.57
N ALA A 167 4.44 -2.65 7.50
CA ALA A 167 5.26 -2.34 6.32
C ALA A 167 6.23 -3.49 5.95
N GLY A 168 6.57 -3.63 4.67
CA GLY A 168 7.44 -4.70 4.17
C GLY A 168 6.91 -6.14 4.37
N HIS A 169 5.58 -6.30 4.37
CA HIS A 169 4.90 -7.59 4.49
C HIS A 169 4.10 -7.93 3.23
N ARG A 170 3.88 -9.22 3.02
CA ARG A 170 2.88 -9.75 2.09
C ARG A 170 1.66 -10.18 2.88
N LEU A 171 0.54 -9.52 2.66
CA LEU A 171 -0.79 -9.97 3.07
C LEU A 171 -1.32 -10.94 2.01
N THR A 172 -1.77 -12.12 2.42
CA THR A 172 -2.45 -13.11 1.59
C THR A 172 -3.87 -13.30 2.12
N LEU A 173 -4.85 -13.04 1.28
CA LEU A 173 -6.27 -13.23 1.53
C LEU A 173 -6.75 -14.39 0.65
N ILE A 174 -7.05 -15.53 1.25
CA ILE A 174 -7.60 -16.69 0.55
C ILE A 174 -9.12 -16.52 0.51
N ARG A 175 -9.76 -16.80 -0.63
CA ARG A 175 -11.22 -16.66 -0.78
C ARG A 175 -12.04 -17.43 0.27
N SER A 176 -11.49 -18.52 0.83
CA SER A 176 -12.09 -19.26 1.95
C SER A 176 -12.13 -18.48 3.28
N GLY A 177 -11.57 -17.27 3.33
CA GLY A 177 -11.54 -16.40 4.52
C GLY A 177 -10.23 -16.43 5.30
N ALA A 178 -9.25 -17.25 4.90
CA ALA A 178 -7.97 -17.30 5.61
C ALA A 178 -7.12 -16.06 5.29
N VAL A 179 -6.56 -15.46 6.35
CA VAL A 179 -5.70 -14.27 6.29
C VAL A 179 -4.33 -14.61 6.83
N ARG A 180 -3.28 -14.27 6.06
CA ARG A 180 -1.89 -14.49 6.48
C ARG A 180 -1.05 -13.28 6.11
N ALA A 181 -0.35 -12.71 7.08
CA ALA A 181 0.63 -11.65 6.85
C ALA A 181 2.03 -12.18 7.14
N GLU A 182 2.94 -12.03 6.18
CA GLU A 182 4.31 -12.53 6.28
C GLU A 182 5.31 -11.42 6.00
N ARG A 183 6.38 -11.37 6.79
CA ARG A 183 7.46 -10.42 6.57
C ARG A 183 8.25 -10.83 5.31
N MET A 184 8.33 -9.94 4.34
CA MET A 184 9.11 -10.16 3.11
C MET A 184 10.47 -9.47 3.18
N TRP A 185 10.54 -8.35 3.90
CA TRP A 185 11.76 -7.56 4.02
C TRP A 185 12.22 -7.42 5.46
N SER A 186 13.53 -7.42 5.64
CA SER A 186 14.18 -7.02 6.88
C SER A 186 15.48 -6.28 6.57
N PRO A 187 15.89 -5.31 7.40
CA PRO A 187 17.20 -4.69 7.26
C PRO A 187 18.29 -5.75 7.24
N ARG A 188 19.22 -5.65 6.29
CA ARG A 188 20.41 -6.50 6.21
C ARG A 188 21.66 -5.63 6.37
N PRO A 189 22.64 -6.03 7.21
CA PRO A 189 23.91 -5.31 7.30
C PRO A 189 24.57 -5.17 5.92
N CYS A 190 25.18 -4.01 5.66
CA CYS A 190 25.91 -3.73 4.42
C CYS A 190 27.34 -3.33 4.80
N ALA A 191 28.34 -3.96 4.17
CA ALA A 191 29.75 -3.75 4.46
C ALA A 191 30.37 -2.53 3.74
N ASP A 192 29.70 -2.01 2.70
CA ASP A 192 30.22 -0.92 1.86
C ASP A 192 29.90 0.47 2.43
N SER A 193 30.66 1.47 1.99
CA SER A 193 30.40 2.89 2.33
C SER A 193 29.00 3.30 1.83
N PRO A 194 28.04 3.62 2.71
CA PRO A 194 26.63 3.75 2.33
C PRO A 194 26.33 5.03 1.53
N GLY A 195 27.21 6.04 1.57
CA GLY A 195 26.93 7.38 1.06
C GLY A 195 26.61 7.46 -0.44
N ARG A 196 27.41 6.79 -1.30
CA ARG A 196 27.15 6.81 -2.76
C ARG A 196 25.85 6.10 -3.11
N ARG A 197 25.56 4.97 -2.46
CA ARG A 197 24.33 4.23 -2.66
C ARG A 197 23.13 5.04 -2.19
N LEU A 198 23.21 5.63 -0.99
CA LEU A 198 22.16 6.50 -0.46
C LEU A 198 21.86 7.66 -1.43
N ARG A 199 22.89 8.35 -1.92
CA ARG A 199 22.71 9.43 -2.91
C ARG A 199 22.01 8.95 -4.18
N ALA A 200 22.42 7.81 -4.72
CA ALA A 200 21.84 7.26 -5.95
C ALA A 200 20.35 6.88 -5.77
N GLU A 201 20.03 6.17 -4.68
CA GLU A 201 18.65 5.76 -4.37
C GLU A 201 17.76 6.97 -4.06
N LEU A 202 18.28 7.96 -3.34
CA LEU A 202 17.55 9.19 -3.03
C LEU A 202 17.25 9.98 -4.31
N ALA A 203 18.24 10.18 -5.17
CA ALA A 203 18.05 10.87 -6.45
C ALA A 203 17.04 10.13 -7.35
N ALA A 204 17.08 8.80 -7.39
CA ALA A 204 16.10 8.01 -8.13
C ALA A 204 14.68 8.16 -7.56
N ALA A 205 14.53 8.16 -6.23
CA ALA A 205 13.24 8.33 -5.57
C ALA A 205 12.64 9.74 -5.79
N VAL A 206 13.48 10.77 -5.85
CA VAL A 206 13.08 12.14 -6.21
C VAL A 206 12.70 12.22 -7.68
N ALA A 207 13.50 11.65 -8.58
CA ALA A 207 13.24 11.66 -10.02
C ALA A 207 11.87 11.04 -10.38
N VAL A 208 11.47 9.95 -9.70
CA VAL A 208 10.15 9.32 -9.87
C VAL A 208 9.00 10.27 -9.55
N ARG A 209 9.19 11.19 -8.60
CA ARG A 209 8.18 12.20 -8.23
C ARG A 209 8.25 13.43 -9.13
N ALA A 210 9.46 13.82 -9.53
CA ALA A 210 9.70 15.00 -10.35
C ALA A 210 9.19 14.86 -11.79
N VAL A 211 9.33 13.68 -12.40
CA VAL A 211 9.07 13.50 -13.84
C VAL A 211 7.62 13.79 -14.25
N ASN A 212 6.65 13.60 -13.35
CA ASN A 212 5.23 13.84 -13.62
C ASN A 212 4.65 15.04 -12.84
N ALA A 213 5.49 15.80 -12.12
CA ALA A 213 5.03 16.94 -11.34
C ALA A 213 4.77 18.15 -12.23
N THR A 214 3.58 18.74 -12.15
CA THR A 214 3.27 20.02 -12.80
C THR A 214 3.95 21.20 -12.10
N ALA A 215 4.12 21.09 -10.78
CA ALA A 215 4.90 21.99 -9.96
C ALA A 215 5.56 21.18 -8.83
N LEU A 216 6.82 21.49 -8.52
CA LEU A 216 7.56 20.90 -7.41
C LEU A 216 7.72 21.91 -6.29
N THR A 217 7.36 21.51 -5.08
CA THR A 217 7.59 22.26 -3.86
C THR A 217 8.31 21.37 -2.86
N ALA A 218 9.04 21.97 -1.92
CA ALA A 218 9.71 21.26 -0.85
C ALA A 218 9.59 22.07 0.45
N ASP A 219 9.33 21.38 1.56
CA ASP A 219 9.29 22.00 2.88
C ASP A 219 10.72 22.14 3.42
N MET A 220 11.16 23.38 3.60
CA MET A 220 12.54 23.71 3.98
C MET A 220 12.63 24.03 5.46
N SER A 221 13.24 23.13 6.23
CA SER A 221 13.49 23.33 7.67
C SER A 221 14.86 23.98 7.96
N GLY A 222 15.79 23.94 7.00
CA GLY A 222 17.20 24.29 7.18
C GLY A 222 18.09 23.13 7.65
N GLY A 223 17.51 21.97 7.96
CA GLY A 223 18.26 20.75 8.29
C GLY A 223 18.77 20.01 7.04
N PHE A 224 19.78 19.16 7.25
CA PHE A 224 20.42 18.38 6.18
C PHE A 224 19.45 17.52 5.39
N ASP A 225 18.39 16.99 6.00
CA ASP A 225 17.40 16.15 5.31
C ASP A 225 16.63 16.93 4.24
N SER A 226 16.02 18.06 4.62
CA SER A 226 15.29 18.91 3.67
C SER A 226 16.21 19.51 2.60
N THR A 227 17.43 19.88 2.96
CA THR A 227 18.41 20.39 1.99
C THR A 227 18.86 19.30 1.02
N SER A 228 19.08 18.07 1.48
CA SER A 228 19.48 16.94 0.61
C SER A 228 18.38 16.53 -0.37
N LEU A 229 17.10 16.78 -0.03
CA LEU A 229 15.97 16.54 -0.93
C LEU A 229 15.77 17.66 -1.96
N ALA A 230 16.14 18.89 -1.62
CA ALA A 230 15.91 20.06 -2.46
C ALA A 230 17.08 20.38 -3.43
N CYS A 231 18.26 19.82 -3.20
CA CYS A 231 19.49 20.08 -3.97
C CYS A 231 19.83 19.02 -5.01
#